data_AF-A0A3D0N6T0-F1
#
_entry.id   AF-A0A3D0N6T0-F1
#
_cell.length_a   1.000
_cell.length_b   1.000
_cell.length_c   1.000
_cell.angle_alpha   90.00
_cell.angle_beta   90.00
_cell.angle_gamma   90.00
#
_symmetry.space_group_name_H-M   'P 1'
#
loop_
_entity.id
_entity.type
_entity.pdbx_description
1 polymer ?
#
loop_
_entity_poly.entity_id
_entity_poly.type
_entity_poly.pdbx_seq_one_letter_code
_entity_poly.pdbx_strand_id
1 'polypeptide(L)'
;MTTDLRQAHPGSISTMSFRTINRSEQTREFSEAIELPAGWRVLSPPRSFELAPSEDHLRILAFSVPRSAEAGIYEIGYLVRALDDYAITAAASLSVQVTTVRRMRMEVEQAPSLLIAGESTDAILRLVNEGNSARSVRISAEDGGEGLSLEVTPEEFDVVAGGFANITVRLTAARAARGGRTTVPIRVWSADDPAAAPLASAGFAVEVVPVIAGTAAREHRFPMALT
;
A
#
# COMPACT_ATOMS: atom_id res chain seq x y z
N MET A 1 -14.23 16.08 -28.20
CA MET A 1 -12.95 16.42 -27.55
C MET A 1 -12.28 15.10 -27.22
N THR A 2 -11.17 14.78 -27.88
CA THR A 2 -10.44 13.53 -27.62
C THR A 2 -9.55 13.78 -26.42
N THR A 3 -9.97 13.33 -25.24
CA THR A 3 -9.14 13.41 -24.03
C THR A 3 -7.97 12.44 -24.23
N ASP A 4 -6.79 12.98 -24.53
CA ASP A 4 -5.58 12.17 -24.63
C ASP A 4 -5.20 11.71 -23.22
N LEU A 5 -5.23 10.40 -23.00
CA LEU A 5 -5.04 9.77 -21.70
C LEU A 5 -3.70 9.03 -21.72
N ARG A 6 -2.74 9.52 -20.94
CA ARG A 6 -1.41 8.93 -20.83
C ARG A 6 -1.34 8.01 -19.62
N GLN A 7 -0.93 6.76 -19.81
CA GLN A 7 -0.64 5.90 -18.67
C GLN A 7 0.76 6.17 -18.09
N ALA A 8 0.86 6.14 -16.77
CA ALA A 8 2.12 6.27 -16.03
C ALA A 8 2.13 5.30 -14.84
N HIS A 9 3.32 4.93 -14.38
CA HIS A 9 3.49 4.08 -13.19
C HIS A 9 3.97 4.94 -12.00
N PRO A 10 3.63 4.58 -10.75
CA PRO A 10 4.21 5.25 -9.58
C PRO A 10 5.74 5.18 -9.60
N GLY A 11 6.41 6.31 -9.35
CA GLY A 11 7.87 6.41 -9.39
C GLY A 11 8.47 6.51 -10.80
N SER A 12 7.66 6.56 -11.85
CA SER A 12 8.15 6.69 -13.23
C SER A 12 8.36 8.15 -13.64
N ILE A 13 9.14 8.35 -14.68
CA ILE A 13 9.23 9.63 -15.40
C ILE A 13 8.27 9.54 -16.59
N SER A 14 7.44 10.57 -16.75
CA SER A 14 6.54 10.70 -17.89
C SER A 14 6.93 11.92 -18.72
N THR A 15 6.73 11.81 -20.02
CA THR A 15 7.02 12.87 -20.99
C THR A 15 5.79 13.18 -21.84
N MET A 16 5.62 14.46 -22.14
CA MET A 16 4.54 14.98 -22.96
C MET A 16 5.03 16.11 -23.86
N SER A 17 4.34 16.36 -24.97
CA SER A 17 4.69 17.40 -25.92
C SER A 17 3.55 18.39 -26.12
N PHE A 18 3.84 19.68 -26.06
CA PHE A 18 2.90 20.76 -26.34
C PHE A 18 3.40 21.58 -27.52
N ARG A 19 2.52 21.83 -28.49
CA ARG A 19 2.80 22.72 -29.62
C ARG A 19 2.10 24.05 -29.38
N THR A 20 2.88 25.12 -29.30
CA THR A 20 2.38 26.49 -29.15
C THR A 20 2.58 27.24 -30.45
N ILE A 21 1.58 27.98 -30.93
CA ILE A 21 1.68 28.73 -32.20
C ILE A 21 1.34 30.19 -31.90
N ASN A 22 2.20 31.12 -32.31
CA ASN A 22 1.88 32.54 -32.21
C ASN A 22 0.92 32.94 -33.34
N ARG A 23 -0.33 33.18 -33.00
CA ARG A 23 -1.38 33.62 -33.94
C ARG A 23 -1.53 35.15 -34.02
N SER A 24 -0.63 35.90 -33.40
CA SER A 24 -0.59 37.35 -33.52
C SER A 24 0.30 37.78 -34.68
N GLU A 25 0.11 39.02 -35.12
CA GLU A 25 0.89 39.65 -36.21
C GLU A 25 2.25 40.19 -35.75
N GLN A 26 2.62 39.99 -34.47
CA GLN A 26 3.85 40.52 -33.89
C GLN A 26 4.70 39.39 -33.32
N THR A 27 6.02 39.55 -33.41
CA THR A 27 6.94 38.72 -32.65
C THR A 27 6.79 39.04 -31.16
N ARG A 28 6.68 38.00 -30.33
CA ARG A 28 6.43 38.15 -28.89
C ARG A 28 7.25 37.16 -28.08
N GLU A 29 7.61 37.57 -26.87
CA GLU A 29 8.18 36.70 -25.85
C GLU A 29 7.06 36.14 -24.95
N PHE A 30 7.12 34.84 -24.70
CA PHE A 30 6.16 34.11 -23.89
C PHE A 30 6.85 33.46 -22.69
N SER A 31 6.12 33.32 -21.59
CA SER A 31 6.53 32.57 -20.41
C SER A 31 5.67 31.33 -20.20
N GLU A 32 6.30 30.24 -19.76
CA GLU A 32 5.64 28.98 -19.42
C GLU A 32 5.27 28.91 -17.94
N ALA A 33 4.12 28.32 -17.64
CA ALA A 33 3.76 27.81 -16.33
C ALA A 33 3.24 26.37 -16.45
N ILE A 34 3.61 25.52 -15.49
CA ILE A 34 3.25 24.10 -15.47
C ILE A 34 2.55 23.82 -14.16
N GLU A 35 1.35 23.25 -14.25
CA GLU A 35 0.55 22.84 -13.11
C GLU A 35 0.61 21.31 -13.01
N LEU A 36 1.20 20.82 -11.93
CA LEU A 36 1.27 19.39 -11.63
C LEU A 36 0.49 19.10 -10.33
N PRO A 37 0.00 17.85 -10.18
CA PRO A 37 -0.54 17.38 -8.91
C PRO A 37 0.48 17.50 -7.77
N ALA A 38 -0.03 17.58 -6.54
CA ALA A 38 0.80 17.69 -5.34
C ALA A 38 1.83 16.54 -5.25
N GLY A 39 3.08 16.89 -4.93
CA GLY A 39 4.20 15.95 -4.78
C GLY A 39 4.85 15.49 -6.09
N TRP A 40 4.28 15.84 -7.24
CA TRP A 40 4.90 15.60 -8.55
C TRP A 40 5.97 16.66 -8.80
N ARG A 41 6.97 16.32 -9.61
CA ARG A 41 8.11 17.22 -9.86
C ARG A 41 8.32 17.42 -11.35
N VAL A 42 8.38 18.69 -11.75
CA VAL A 42 8.84 19.08 -13.08
C VAL A 42 10.34 18.82 -13.17
N LEU A 43 10.77 18.06 -14.18
CA LEU A 43 12.18 17.79 -14.45
C LEU A 43 12.74 18.68 -15.56
N SER A 44 11.87 19.19 -16.45
CA SER A 44 12.20 20.19 -17.45
C SER A 44 11.63 21.56 -17.02
N PRO A 45 12.41 22.41 -16.34
CA PRO A 45 11.89 23.66 -15.76
C PRO A 45 11.28 24.59 -16.83
N PRO A 46 10.23 25.37 -16.49
CA PRO A 46 9.67 26.35 -17.39
C PRO A 46 10.70 27.42 -17.76
N ARG A 47 10.58 27.96 -18.98
CA ARG A 47 11.47 29.00 -19.52
C ARG A 47 10.66 30.00 -20.36
N SER A 48 11.25 31.14 -20.68
CA SER A 48 10.71 32.00 -21.73
C SER A 48 11.20 31.57 -23.11
N PHE A 49 10.44 31.93 -24.14
CA PHE A 49 10.79 31.72 -25.53
C PHE A 49 10.10 32.78 -26.41
N GLU A 50 10.71 33.10 -27.54
CA GLU A 50 10.19 34.06 -28.51
C GLU A 50 9.55 33.31 -29.69
N LEU A 51 8.47 33.85 -30.24
CA LEU A 51 7.84 33.35 -31.46
C LEU A 51 7.50 34.51 -32.40
N ALA A 52 7.96 34.42 -33.64
CA ALA A 52 7.52 35.27 -34.74
C ALA A 52 6.05 34.98 -35.14
N PRO A 53 5.41 35.85 -35.94
CA PRO A 53 4.06 35.59 -36.44
C PRO A 53 3.98 34.24 -37.17
N SER A 54 2.97 33.44 -36.81
CA SER A 54 2.75 32.07 -37.31
C SER A 54 3.84 31.04 -36.99
N GLU A 55 4.88 31.41 -36.24
CA GLU A 55 5.90 30.46 -35.77
C GLU A 55 5.34 29.56 -34.67
N ASP A 56 5.85 28.33 -34.59
CA ASP A 56 5.49 27.38 -33.56
C ASP A 56 6.67 26.88 -32.73
N HIS A 57 6.42 26.68 -31.43
CA HIS A 57 7.35 26.09 -30.48
C HIS A 57 6.84 24.72 -30.04
N LEU A 58 7.69 23.70 -30.16
CA LEU A 58 7.43 22.37 -29.59
C LEU A 58 8.13 22.23 -28.23
N ARG A 59 7.32 22.16 -27.17
CA ARG A 59 7.77 21.97 -25.80
C ARG A 59 7.65 20.51 -25.38
N ILE A 60 8.77 19.86 -25.06
CA ILE A 60 8.77 18.56 -24.37
C ILE A 60 8.83 18.81 -22.86
N LEU A 61 7.76 18.44 -22.16
CA LEU A 61 7.65 18.46 -20.71
C LEU A 61 8.00 17.08 -20.15
N ALA A 62 8.96 17.02 -19.22
CA ALA A 62 9.27 15.84 -18.43
C ALA A 62 8.93 16.10 -16.96
N PHE A 63 8.25 15.15 -16.32
CA PHE A 63 7.93 15.19 -14.90
C PHE A 63 8.03 13.80 -14.26
N SER A 64 8.28 13.75 -12.96
CA SER A 64 8.28 12.51 -12.19
C SER A 64 6.96 12.33 -11.45
N VAL A 65 6.37 11.14 -11.60
CA VAL A 65 5.25 10.66 -10.79
C VAL A 65 5.83 10.09 -9.48
N PRO A 66 5.40 10.55 -8.29
CA PRO A 66 5.95 10.04 -7.04
C PRO A 66 5.62 8.56 -6.84
N ARG A 67 6.46 7.83 -6.09
CA ARG A 67 6.21 6.41 -5.76
C ARG A 67 4.95 6.22 -4.93
N SER A 68 4.58 7.23 -4.16
CA SER A 68 3.36 7.29 -3.35
C SER A 68 2.15 7.83 -4.11
N ALA A 69 2.26 8.12 -5.42
CA ALA A 69 1.12 8.60 -6.21
C ALA A 69 0.00 7.56 -6.18
N GLU A 70 -1.18 7.97 -5.68
CA GLU A 70 -2.33 7.09 -5.66
C GLU A 70 -2.74 6.68 -7.07
N ALA A 71 -3.34 5.50 -7.20
CA ALA A 71 -3.89 5.08 -8.48
C ALA A 71 -5.10 5.98 -8.83
N GLY A 72 -5.13 6.52 -10.04
CA GLY A 72 -6.16 7.47 -10.43
C GLY A 72 -5.83 8.23 -11.69
N ILE A 73 -6.73 9.13 -12.07
CA ILE A 73 -6.55 10.06 -13.20
C ILE A 73 -6.20 11.42 -12.62
N TYR A 74 -5.10 12.00 -13.11
CA TYR A 74 -4.61 13.30 -12.72
C TYR A 74 -4.55 14.22 -13.92
N GLU A 75 -4.83 15.51 -13.73
CA GLU A 75 -4.71 16.50 -14.78
C GLU A 75 -3.36 17.22 -14.69
N ILE A 76 -2.72 17.39 -15.84
CA ILE A 76 -1.50 18.18 -16.01
C ILE A 76 -1.87 19.42 -16.82
N GLY A 77 -1.61 20.60 -16.25
CA GLY A 77 -1.83 21.88 -16.91
C GLY A 77 -0.55 22.46 -17.51
N TYR A 78 -0.64 22.97 -18.73
CA TYR A 78 0.41 23.75 -19.37
C TYR A 78 -0.17 25.09 -19.81
N LEU A 79 0.42 26.17 -19.32
CA LEU A 79 -0.02 27.54 -19.57
C LEU A 79 1.12 28.32 -20.20
N VAL A 80 0.78 29.14 -21.20
CA VAL A 80 1.70 30.06 -21.87
C VAL A 80 1.07 31.44 -21.85
N ARG A 81 1.87 32.46 -21.53
CA ARG A 81 1.41 33.85 -21.49
C ARG A 81 2.46 34.79 -22.07
N ALA A 82 2.03 35.74 -22.89
CA ALA A 82 2.90 36.78 -23.42
C ALA A 82 3.40 37.70 -22.28
N LEU A 83 4.65 38.14 -22.37
CA LEU A 83 5.25 39.01 -21.34
C LEU A 83 4.91 40.48 -21.53
N ASP A 84 4.60 40.88 -22.76
CA ASP A 84 4.27 42.25 -23.16
C ASP A 84 2.76 42.56 -23.09
N ASP A 85 1.91 41.52 -23.19
CA ASP A 85 0.46 41.62 -23.08
C ASP A 85 -0.13 40.41 -22.31
N TYR A 86 -0.45 40.63 -21.04
CA TYR A 86 -0.98 39.60 -20.15
C TYR A 86 -2.36 39.05 -20.55
N ALA A 87 -3.08 39.69 -21.49
CA ALA A 87 -4.33 39.16 -22.03
C ALA A 87 -4.11 38.05 -23.06
N ILE A 88 -2.90 37.93 -23.62
CA ILE A 88 -2.56 36.89 -24.58
C ILE A 88 -2.07 35.65 -23.83
N THR A 89 -2.95 34.66 -23.74
CA THR A 89 -2.69 33.38 -23.05
C THR A 89 -3.14 32.19 -23.87
N ALA A 90 -2.47 31.05 -23.68
CA ALA A 90 -2.93 29.74 -24.13
C ALA A 90 -2.80 28.74 -22.99
N ALA A 91 -3.73 27.78 -22.93
CA ALA A 91 -3.68 26.70 -21.96
C ALA A 91 -4.02 25.37 -22.66
N ALA A 92 -3.38 24.31 -22.19
CA ALA A 92 -3.69 22.93 -22.57
C ALA A 92 -3.65 22.06 -21.32
N SER A 93 -4.52 21.06 -21.27
CA SER A 93 -4.50 20.05 -20.23
C SER A 93 -4.45 18.65 -20.81
N LEU A 94 -3.83 17.74 -20.06
CA LEU A 94 -3.80 16.31 -20.37
C LEU A 94 -4.12 15.49 -19.13
N SER A 95 -4.80 14.36 -19.32
CA SER A 95 -5.02 13.38 -18.27
C SER A 95 -3.89 12.35 -18.23
N VAL A 96 -3.35 12.11 -17.03
CA VAL A 96 -2.39 11.05 -16.73
C VAL A 96 -3.06 10.02 -15.82
N GLN A 97 -3.19 8.78 -16.30
CA GLN A 97 -3.66 7.65 -15.51
C GLN A 97 -2.49 6.97 -14.81
N VAL A 98 -2.40 7.13 -13.49
CA VAL A 98 -1.47 6.38 -12.64
C VAL A 98 -2.01 4.97 -12.44
N THR A 99 -1.26 3.97 -12.88
CA THR A 99 -1.64 2.56 -12.79
C THR A 99 -1.70 2.07 -11.34
N THR A 100 -2.60 1.12 -11.08
CA THR A 100 -2.73 0.49 -9.77
C THR A 100 -1.64 -0.54 -9.55
N VAL A 101 -0.87 -0.38 -8.48
CA VAL A 101 0.05 -1.37 -7.93
C VAL A 101 -0.66 -2.10 -6.79
N ARG A 102 -0.79 -3.43 -6.92
CA ARG A 102 -1.44 -4.29 -5.92
C ARG A 102 -0.38 -5.16 -5.26
N ARG A 103 0.03 -4.81 -4.04
CA ARG A 103 1.02 -5.58 -3.29
C ARG A 103 0.79 -5.43 -1.80
N MET A 104 0.53 -6.54 -1.12
CA MET A 104 0.40 -6.61 0.32
C MET A 104 1.44 -7.57 0.86
N ARG A 105 1.96 -7.32 2.05
CA ARG A 105 2.88 -8.22 2.75
C ARG A 105 2.47 -8.34 4.20
N MET A 106 2.45 -9.56 4.72
CA MET A 106 2.19 -9.83 6.13
C MET A 106 3.47 -10.32 6.80
N GLU A 107 3.75 -9.77 7.98
CA GLU A 107 4.93 -10.06 8.79
C GLU A 107 4.47 -10.48 10.19
N VAL A 108 5.09 -11.52 10.74
CA VAL A 108 4.91 -11.90 12.15
C VAL A 108 5.95 -11.12 12.95
N GLU A 109 5.52 -10.15 13.76
CA GLU A 109 6.41 -9.34 14.59
C GLU A 109 6.75 -10.05 15.89
N GLN A 110 5.74 -10.67 16.51
CA GLN A 110 5.88 -11.42 17.75
C GLN A 110 4.94 -12.62 17.72
N ALA A 111 5.44 -13.79 18.08
CA ALA A 111 4.60 -14.97 18.27
C ALA A 111 5.13 -15.81 19.44
N PRO A 112 4.24 -16.43 20.23
CA PRO A 112 4.63 -17.36 21.27
C PRO A 112 5.25 -18.61 20.64
N SER A 113 6.35 -19.10 21.21
CA SER A 113 6.88 -20.43 20.88
C SER A 113 6.18 -21.54 21.67
N LEU A 114 5.59 -21.20 22.82
CA LEU A 114 4.99 -22.14 23.77
C LEU A 114 3.63 -21.61 24.26
N LEU A 115 2.66 -22.50 24.43
CA LEU A 115 1.35 -22.22 25.03
C LEU A 115 0.94 -23.36 25.96
N ILE A 116 0.64 -23.05 27.22
CA ILE A 116 0.19 -24.04 28.18
C ILE A 116 -1.31 -24.31 27.98
N ALA A 117 -1.73 -25.57 28.05
CA ALA A 117 -3.13 -25.95 27.93
C ALA A 117 -4.00 -25.26 29.00
N GLY A 118 -5.07 -24.59 28.58
CA GLY A 118 -5.94 -23.79 29.44
C GLY A 118 -5.51 -22.34 29.59
N GLU A 119 -4.39 -21.93 29.01
CA GLU A 119 -3.94 -20.54 28.97
C GLU A 119 -4.23 -19.88 27.62
N SER A 120 -4.13 -18.56 27.61
CA SER A 120 -4.22 -17.73 26.42
C SER A 120 -3.01 -16.82 26.29
N THR A 121 -2.60 -16.54 25.07
CA THR A 121 -1.51 -15.61 24.77
C THR A 121 -1.76 -14.92 23.44
N ASP A 122 -1.05 -13.83 23.16
CA ASP A 122 -1.23 -13.04 21.96
C ASP A 122 -0.02 -13.17 21.02
N ALA A 123 -0.29 -13.22 19.72
CA ALA A 123 0.69 -12.99 18.65
C ALA A 123 0.41 -11.64 17.98
N ILE A 124 1.46 -10.93 17.61
CA ILE A 124 1.42 -9.62 16.96
C ILE A 124 1.92 -9.77 15.53
N LEU A 125 1.10 -9.33 14.58
CA LEU A 125 1.40 -9.31 13.16
C LEU A 125 1.28 -7.89 12.61
N ARG A 126 1.98 -7.65 11.51
CA ARG A 126 1.89 -6.41 10.75
C ARG A 126 1.54 -6.71 9.30
N LEU A 127 0.46 -6.11 8.82
CA LEU A 127 0.09 -6.10 7.41
C LEU A 127 0.52 -4.77 6.79
N VAL A 128 1.30 -4.84 5.72
CA VAL A 128 1.84 -3.68 5.00
C VAL A 128 1.20 -3.61 3.62
N ASN A 129 0.60 -2.46 3.28
CA ASN A 129 0.15 -2.16 1.93
C ASN A 129 1.28 -1.49 1.16
N GLU A 130 1.97 -2.26 0.34
CA GLU A 130 3.06 -1.77 -0.51
C GLU A 130 2.56 -1.33 -1.89
N GLY A 131 1.25 -1.32 -2.09
CA GLY A 131 0.58 -0.75 -3.24
C GLY A 131 0.36 0.76 -3.11
N ASN A 132 -0.17 1.34 -4.17
CA ASN A 132 -0.48 2.77 -4.26
C ASN A 132 -2.00 3.04 -4.22
N SER A 133 -2.77 2.15 -3.63
CA SER A 133 -4.22 2.35 -3.44
C SER A 133 -4.61 1.80 -2.09
N ALA A 134 -5.50 2.49 -1.39
CA ALA A 134 -6.09 1.98 -0.17
C ALA A 134 -6.83 0.66 -0.43
N ARG A 135 -6.85 -0.23 0.56
CA ARG A 135 -7.56 -1.51 0.48
C ARG A 135 -8.29 -1.82 1.76
N SER A 136 -9.53 -2.26 1.59
CA SER A 136 -10.28 -2.95 2.62
C SER A 136 -9.93 -4.43 2.61
N VAL A 137 -9.58 -4.97 3.77
CA VAL A 137 -9.10 -6.35 3.91
C VAL A 137 -9.81 -7.06 5.05
N ARG A 138 -9.97 -8.38 4.88
CA ARG A 138 -10.41 -9.30 5.94
C ARG A 138 -9.30 -10.29 6.24
N ILE A 139 -9.06 -10.57 7.52
CA ILE A 139 -8.04 -11.50 7.99
C ILE A 139 -8.68 -12.67 8.72
N SER A 140 -8.08 -13.86 8.57
CA SER A 140 -8.44 -15.04 9.35
C SER A 140 -7.19 -15.78 9.79
N ALA A 141 -7.27 -16.40 10.96
CA ALA A 141 -6.30 -17.34 11.48
C ALA A 141 -7.00 -18.70 11.64
N GLU A 142 -6.33 -19.77 11.24
CA GLU A 142 -6.86 -21.14 11.33
C GLU A 142 -6.02 -21.96 12.31
N ASP A 143 -6.67 -22.87 13.04
CA ASP A 143 -5.97 -23.85 13.87
C ASP A 143 -5.41 -24.97 12.97
N GLY A 144 -4.11 -25.22 13.08
CA GLY A 144 -3.43 -26.32 12.39
C GLY A 144 -3.81 -27.72 12.88
N GLY A 145 -4.66 -27.84 13.91
CA GLY A 145 -5.32 -29.09 14.30
C GLY A 145 -5.14 -29.53 15.75
N GLU A 146 -4.77 -28.63 16.67
CA GLU A 146 -4.50 -28.98 18.09
C GLU A 146 -5.54 -28.45 19.08
N GLY A 147 -6.70 -27.97 18.60
CA GLY A 147 -7.78 -27.48 19.44
C GLY A 147 -7.52 -26.08 20.00
N LEU A 148 -6.92 -25.22 19.18
CA LEU A 148 -6.75 -23.81 19.48
C LEU A 148 -8.02 -23.03 19.13
N SER A 149 -8.47 -22.19 20.05
CA SER A 149 -9.40 -21.11 19.73
C SER A 149 -8.60 -19.87 19.39
N LEU A 150 -8.92 -19.27 18.23
CA LEU A 150 -8.20 -18.13 17.67
C LEU A 150 -9.17 -16.96 17.53
N GLU A 151 -8.81 -15.81 18.08
CA GLU A 151 -9.55 -14.55 17.91
C GLU A 151 -8.62 -13.53 17.25
N VAL A 152 -9.06 -12.94 16.14
CA VAL A 152 -8.26 -11.95 15.40
C VAL A 152 -8.82 -10.56 15.64
N THR A 153 -7.95 -9.58 15.90
CA THR A 153 -8.38 -8.20 16.11
C THR A 153 -7.41 -7.22 15.46
N PRO A 154 -7.86 -6.34 14.57
CA PRO A 154 -9.18 -6.33 13.91
C PRO A 154 -9.33 -7.46 12.87
N GLU A 155 -10.56 -7.96 12.66
CA GLU A 155 -10.87 -8.96 11.61
C GLU A 155 -11.03 -8.33 10.22
N GLU A 156 -11.50 -7.08 10.15
CA GLU A 156 -11.70 -6.31 8.92
C GLU A 156 -11.34 -4.85 9.14
N PHE A 157 -10.59 -4.27 8.21
CA PHE A 157 -10.06 -2.90 8.33
C PHE A 157 -9.52 -2.40 6.99
N ASP A 158 -9.31 -1.08 6.90
CA ASP A 158 -8.68 -0.43 5.75
C ASP A 158 -7.19 -0.18 5.98
N VAL A 159 -6.39 -0.42 4.95
CA VAL A 159 -4.96 -0.06 4.92
C VAL A 159 -4.72 0.93 3.79
N VAL A 160 -4.34 2.15 4.15
CA VAL A 160 -3.99 3.21 3.19
C VAL A 160 -2.79 2.83 2.33
N ALA A 161 -2.64 3.48 1.18
CA ALA A 161 -1.50 3.27 0.27
C ALA A 161 -0.17 3.52 1.00
N GLY A 162 0.80 2.60 0.88
CA GLY A 162 2.08 2.68 1.58
C GLY A 162 1.99 2.52 3.10
N GLY A 163 0.79 2.33 3.67
CA GLY A 163 0.54 2.23 5.10
C GLY A 163 0.69 0.81 5.65
N PHE A 164 0.43 0.67 6.94
CA PHE A 164 0.42 -0.61 7.63
C PHE A 164 -0.67 -0.64 8.70
N ALA A 165 -1.04 -1.85 9.12
CA ALA A 165 -1.91 -2.10 10.25
C ALA A 165 -1.34 -3.22 11.12
N ASN A 166 -1.48 -3.08 12.44
CA ASN A 166 -1.11 -4.10 13.39
C ASN A 166 -2.33 -4.97 13.70
N ILE A 167 -2.10 -6.27 13.76
CA ILE A 167 -3.12 -7.29 14.06
C ILE A 167 -2.66 -8.06 15.29
N THR A 168 -3.58 -8.28 16.21
CA THR A 168 -3.40 -9.18 17.34
C THR A 168 -4.20 -10.46 17.08
N VAL A 169 -3.52 -11.61 17.18
CA VAL A 169 -4.17 -12.91 17.18
C VAL A 169 -4.06 -13.48 18.58
N ARG A 170 -5.19 -13.57 19.28
CA ARG A 170 -5.26 -14.24 20.58
C ARG A 170 -5.44 -15.73 20.37
N LEU A 171 -4.56 -16.51 20.98
CA LEU A 171 -4.58 -17.97 20.97
C LEU A 171 -5.02 -18.45 22.34
N THR A 172 -6.00 -19.33 22.40
CA THR A 172 -6.43 -19.99 23.63
C THR A 172 -6.34 -21.50 23.44
N ALA A 173 -5.48 -22.16 24.23
CA ALA A 173 -5.37 -23.62 24.19
C ALA A 173 -6.45 -24.24 25.08
N ALA A 174 -7.20 -25.19 24.54
CA ALA A 174 -8.15 -25.94 25.36
C ALA A 174 -7.45 -26.66 26.51
N ARG A 175 -8.05 -26.70 27.70
CA ARG A 175 -7.47 -27.39 28.87
C ARG A 175 -7.23 -28.89 28.63
N ALA A 176 -8.00 -29.49 27.73
CA ALA A 176 -7.89 -30.89 27.33
C ALA A 176 -6.94 -31.13 26.15
N ALA A 177 -6.20 -30.10 25.70
CA ALA A 177 -5.23 -30.24 24.62
C ALA A 177 -4.18 -31.30 24.97
N ARG A 178 -3.93 -32.21 24.03
CA ARG A 178 -3.02 -33.35 24.22
C ARG A 178 -1.54 -32.94 24.15
N GLY A 179 -1.30 -31.72 23.68
CA GLY A 179 0.02 -31.18 23.45
C GLY A 179 0.58 -31.59 22.08
N GLY A 180 1.49 -30.77 21.58
CA GLY A 180 2.04 -30.93 20.24
C GLY A 180 2.42 -29.61 19.61
N ARG A 181 3.23 -29.69 18.56
CA ARG A 181 3.58 -28.52 17.76
C ARG A 181 2.55 -28.33 16.66
N THR A 182 1.90 -27.18 16.64
CA THR A 182 0.95 -26.79 15.60
C THR A 182 1.39 -25.53 14.90
N THR A 183 0.93 -25.34 13.67
CA THR A 183 1.11 -24.10 12.92
C THR A 183 -0.20 -23.34 12.88
N VAL A 184 -0.11 -22.02 13.04
CA VAL A 184 -1.23 -21.10 12.92
C VAL A 184 -1.08 -20.35 11.59
N PRO A 185 -1.63 -20.87 10.47
CA PRO A 185 -1.67 -20.14 9.22
C PRO A 185 -2.61 -18.95 9.31
N ILE A 186 -2.19 -17.84 8.72
CA ILE A 186 -2.91 -16.57 8.70
C ILE A 186 -2.99 -16.11 7.26
N ARG A 187 -4.19 -15.73 6.83
CA ARG A 187 -4.46 -15.33 5.44
C ARG A 187 -5.26 -14.04 5.44
N VAL A 188 -4.99 -13.21 4.43
CA VAL A 188 -5.64 -11.92 4.23
C VAL A 188 -6.30 -11.93 2.86
N TRP A 189 -7.56 -11.53 2.80
CA TRP A 189 -8.35 -11.40 1.58
C TRP A 189 -8.82 -9.97 1.38
N SER A 190 -9.26 -9.67 0.16
CA SER A 190 -10.00 -8.45 -0.12
C SER A 190 -11.36 -8.53 0.57
N ALA A 191 -11.77 -7.48 1.29
CA ALA A 191 -13.12 -7.45 1.86
C ALA A 191 -14.20 -7.43 0.75
N ASP A 192 -13.91 -6.77 -0.37
CA ASP A 192 -14.79 -6.66 -1.54
C ASP A 192 -14.91 -7.96 -2.36
N ASP A 193 -13.91 -8.83 -2.29
CA ASP A 193 -13.84 -10.07 -3.06
C ASP A 193 -13.16 -11.18 -2.26
N PRO A 194 -13.87 -11.77 -1.28
CA PRO A 194 -13.33 -12.83 -0.44
C PRO A 194 -13.16 -14.16 -1.18
N ALA A 195 -13.71 -14.32 -2.40
CA ALA A 195 -13.56 -15.52 -3.21
C ALA A 195 -12.25 -15.56 -4.00
N ALA A 196 -11.56 -14.42 -4.13
CA ALA A 196 -10.26 -14.32 -4.76
C ALA A 196 -9.15 -15.03 -3.96
N ALA A 197 -7.99 -15.21 -4.59
CA ALA A 197 -6.80 -15.68 -3.91
C ALA A 197 -6.39 -14.72 -2.77
N PRO A 198 -5.80 -15.22 -1.67
CA PRO A 198 -5.30 -14.38 -0.58
C PRO A 198 -4.33 -13.29 -1.09
N LEU A 199 -4.51 -12.07 -0.60
CA LEU A 199 -3.64 -10.92 -0.89
C LEU A 199 -2.26 -11.07 -0.22
N ALA A 200 -2.23 -11.70 0.95
CA ALA A 200 -1.03 -12.01 1.71
C ALA A 200 -1.30 -13.22 2.63
N SER A 201 -0.24 -13.91 3.02
CA SER A 201 -0.31 -14.99 4.00
C SER A 201 0.97 -15.03 4.83
N ALA A 202 0.84 -15.47 6.07
CA ALA A 202 1.93 -15.73 6.99
C ALA A 202 1.54 -16.89 7.90
N GLY A 203 2.43 -17.27 8.80
CA GLY A 203 2.11 -18.21 9.85
C GLY A 203 3.27 -18.36 10.80
N PHE A 204 2.96 -18.86 12.00
CA PHE A 204 3.96 -19.20 13.00
C PHE A 204 3.64 -20.56 13.60
N ALA A 205 4.61 -21.15 14.28
CA ALA A 205 4.43 -22.41 14.99
C ALA A 205 4.45 -22.16 16.48
N VAL A 206 3.57 -22.87 17.20
CA VAL A 206 3.50 -22.85 18.66
C VAL A 206 3.48 -24.29 19.17
N GLU A 207 4.18 -24.54 20.26
CA GLU A 207 4.14 -25.81 20.98
C GLU A 207 3.14 -25.72 22.13
N VAL A 208 2.11 -26.56 22.08
CA VAL A 208 1.11 -26.68 23.15
C VAL A 208 1.62 -27.68 24.19
N VAL A 209 1.67 -27.25 25.45
CA VAL A 209 2.12 -28.09 26.57
C VAL A 209 0.91 -28.51 27.41
N PRO A 210 0.65 -29.81 27.57
CA PRO A 210 -0.48 -30.28 28.34
C PRO A 210 -0.26 -30.09 29.85
N VAL A 211 -1.31 -29.68 30.56
CA VAL A 211 -1.29 -29.68 32.03
C VAL A 211 -1.66 -31.09 32.51
N ILE A 212 -0.67 -31.86 32.95
CA ILE A 212 -0.91 -33.20 33.52
C ILE A 212 -1.53 -33.03 34.92
N ALA A 213 -2.86 -33.02 35.00
CA ALA A 213 -3.56 -33.24 36.26
C ALA A 213 -3.32 -34.69 36.71
N GLY A 214 -2.63 -34.84 37.84
CA GLY A 214 -1.98 -36.09 38.25
C GLY A 214 -2.84 -37.34 38.16
N THR A 215 -2.47 -38.23 37.24
CA THR A 215 -2.67 -39.69 37.38
C THR A 215 -1.54 -40.52 36.75
N ALA A 216 -0.57 -39.91 36.05
CA ALA A 216 0.49 -40.65 35.34
C ALA A 216 1.95 -40.26 35.68
N ALA A 217 2.19 -39.47 36.73
CA ALA A 217 3.56 -39.12 37.16
C ALA A 217 3.95 -39.90 38.42
N ARG A 218 4.16 -41.22 38.29
CA ARG A 218 4.64 -42.08 39.39
C ARG A 218 6.16 -42.12 39.54
N GLU A 219 6.96 -41.65 38.60
CA GLU A 219 8.39 -42.02 38.61
C GLU A 219 9.39 -40.94 39.00
N HIS A 220 9.03 -39.65 39.05
CA HIS A 220 10.00 -38.60 39.42
C HIS A 220 9.39 -37.50 40.29
N ARG A 221 9.15 -37.80 41.57
CA ARG A 221 8.95 -36.77 42.60
C ARG A 221 10.00 -36.93 43.68
N PHE A 222 10.80 -35.90 43.89
CA PHE A 222 11.68 -35.80 45.05
C PHE A 222 10.87 -35.20 46.21
N PRO A 223 10.69 -35.92 47.33
CA PRO A 223 9.97 -35.37 48.47
C PRO A 223 10.79 -34.22 49.09
N MET A 224 10.12 -33.09 49.30
CA MET A 224 10.65 -31.96 50.06
C MET A 224 9.78 -31.81 51.31
N ALA A 225 10.39 -31.94 52.49
CA ALA A 225 9.78 -31.56 53.76
C ALA A 225 10.46 -30.29 54.25
N LEU A 226 9.65 -29.30 54.64
CA LEU A 226 10.13 -28.10 55.32
C LEU A 226 10.18 -28.39 56.82
N THR A 227 11.24 -27.93 57.48
CA THR A 227 11.42 -27.98 58.94
C THR A 227 11.12 -26.62 59.54
#